data_AF-A0A645IRY4-F1
#
_entry.id   AF-A0A645IRY4-F1
#
_cell.length_a   1.000
_cell.length_b   1.000
_cell.length_c   1.000
_cell.angle_alpha   90.00
_cell.angle_beta   90.00
_cell.angle_gamma   90.00
#
_symmetry.space_group_name_H-M   'P 1'
#
loop_
_entity.id
_entity.type
_entity.pdbx_description
1 polymer ?
#
loop_
_entity_poly.entity_id
_entity_poly.type
_entity_poly.pdbx_seq_one_letter_code
_entity_poly.pdbx_strand_id
1 'polypeptide(L)'
;MEEIAGELLCEVKQLYPKRLQERYKLTEEQLQKERYDLLAEIGKNRGMRISGGEVDLERAAITVVDEFRASKLGSLSLERPAQSEPEAEA
;
A
#
# COMPACT_ATOMS: atom_id res chain seq x y z
N MET A 1 -12.81 -1.64 7.82
CA MET A 1 -12.00 -2.03 6.65
C MET A 1 -10.67 -1.28 6.59
N GLU A 2 -10.64 -0.02 7.02
CA GLU A 2 -9.45 0.83 7.01
C GLU A 2 -8.26 0.26 7.80
N GLU A 3 -8.51 -0.31 8.98
CA GLU A 3 -7.42 -0.89 9.79
C GLU A 3 -6.72 -2.03 9.06
N ILE A 4 -7.48 -2.97 8.47
CA ILE A 4 -6.92 -4.11 7.73
C ILE A 4 -6.17 -3.64 6.48
N ALA A 5 -6.72 -2.67 5.76
CA ALA A 5 -6.05 -2.11 4.58
C ALA A 5 -4.76 -1.37 4.96
N GLY A 6 -4.77 -0.65 6.08
CA GLY A 6 -3.62 0.06 6.62
C GLY A 6 -2.49 -0.89 7.05
N GLU A 7 -2.83 -1.96 7.77
CA GLU A 7 -1.89 -3.02 8.15
C GLU A 7 -1.28 -3.68 6.91
N LEU A 8 -2.10 -4.04 5.92
CA LEU A 8 -1.65 -4.60 4.65
C LEU A 8 -0.67 -3.66 3.92
N LEU A 9 -0.97 -2.36 3.89
CA LEU A 9 -0.07 -1.36 3.30
C LEU A 9 1.25 -1.26 4.07
N CYS A 10 1.21 -1.36 5.41
CA CYS A 10 2.40 -1.40 6.25
C CYS A 10 3.28 -2.63 5.99
N GLU A 11 2.68 -3.80 5.78
CA GLU A 11 3.41 -5.02 5.43
C GLU A 11 4.02 -4.90 4.02
N VAL A 12 3.20 -4.51 3.04
CA VAL A 12 3.63 -4.39 1.65
C VAL A 12 4.68 -3.29 1.47
N LYS A 13 4.64 -2.21 2.26
CA LYS A 13 5.69 -1.16 2.21
C LYS A 13 7.01 -1.62 2.77
N GLN A 14 7.02 -2.51 3.75
CA GLN A 14 8.26 -3.09 4.26
C GLN A 14 8.89 -4.04 3.25
N LEU A 15 8.06 -4.82 2.56
CA LEU A 15 8.53 -5.83 1.61
C LEU A 15 8.85 -5.27 0.22
N TYR A 16 8.00 -4.36 -0.28
CA TYR A 16 8.02 -3.86 -1.66
C TYR A 16 7.66 -2.35 -1.76
N PRO A 17 8.44 -1.45 -1.12
CA PRO A 17 8.11 -0.01 -1.09
C PRO A 17 8.05 0.61 -2.49
N LYS A 18 8.98 0.23 -3.38
CA LYS A 18 9.03 0.73 -4.77
C LYS A 18 7.76 0.40 -5.56
N ARG A 19 7.18 -0.79 -5.34
CA ARG A 19 5.94 -1.21 -6.02
C ARG A 19 4.75 -0.36 -5.58
N LEU A 20 4.65 -0.06 -4.29
CA LEU A 20 3.62 0.85 -3.78
C LEU A 20 3.77 2.26 -4.35
N GLN A 21 5.01 2.78 -4.40
CA GLN A 21 5.30 4.08 -5.00
C GLN A 21 4.84 4.13 -6.46
N GLU A 22 5.21 3.16 -7.29
CA GLU A 22 4.83 3.13 -8.71
C GLU A 22 3.31 2.99 -8.91
N ARG A 23 2.67 2.13 -8.12
CA ARG A 23 1.25 1.80 -8.29
C ARG A 23 0.31 2.91 -7.80
N TYR A 24 0.64 3.50 -6.65
CA TYR A 24 -0.17 4.52 -5.99
C TYR A 24 0.36 5.94 -6.21
N LYS A 25 1.47 6.09 -6.96
CA LYS A 25 2.18 7.36 -7.19
C LYS A 25 2.53 8.07 -5.88
N LEU A 26 2.97 7.29 -4.91
CA LEU A 26 3.34 7.79 -3.59
C LEU A 26 4.82 8.20 -3.59
N THR A 27 5.15 9.26 -2.88
CA THR A 27 6.53 9.65 -2.58
C THR A 27 7.07 8.87 -1.39
N GLU A 28 8.39 8.87 -1.24
CA GLU A 28 9.06 8.21 -0.11
C GLU A 28 8.60 8.77 1.25
N GLU A 29 8.38 10.09 1.33
CA GLU A 29 7.80 10.75 2.50
C GLU A 29 6.38 10.28 2.79
N GLN A 30 5.56 10.05 1.75
CA GLN A 30 4.19 9.55 1.92
C GLN A 30 4.18 8.11 2.45
N LEU A 31 5.12 7.25 2.05
CA LEU A 31 5.22 5.87 2.59
C LEU A 31 5.60 5.83 4.08
N GLN A 32 6.32 6.83 4.55
CA GLN A 32 6.71 6.93 5.97
C GLN A 32 5.55 7.38 6.87
N LYS A 33 4.44 7.85 6.29
CA LYS A 33 3.26 8.22 7.06
C LYS A 33 2.61 7.01 7.74
N GLU A 34 1.80 7.33 8.75
CA GLU A 34 0.97 6.35 9.44
C GLU A 34 -0.09 5.75 8.52
N ARG A 35 -0.64 4.61 8.94
CA ARG A 35 -1.61 3.79 8.19
C ARG A 35 -2.79 4.60 7.63
N TYR A 36 -3.36 5.50 8.41
CA TYR A 36 -4.51 6.32 7.99
C TYR A 36 -4.13 7.42 7.00
N ASP A 37 -3.04 8.13 7.27
CA ASP A 37 -2.51 9.14 6.36
C ASP A 37 -2.09 8.52 5.02
N LEU A 38 -1.48 7.34 5.03
CA LEU A 38 -1.11 6.61 3.83
C LEU A 38 -2.35 6.26 2.98
N LEU A 39 -3.43 5.79 3.63
CA LEU A 39 -4.72 5.58 2.98
C LEU A 39 -5.31 6.88 2.43
N ALA A 40 -5.18 7.98 3.16
CA ALA A 40 -5.63 9.29 2.71
C ALA A 40 -4.87 9.77 1.46
N GLU A 41 -3.55 9.58 1.41
CA GLU A 41 -2.74 9.91 0.22
C GLU A 41 -3.14 9.06 -0.98
N ILE A 42 -3.40 7.76 -0.78
CA ILE A 42 -3.90 6.86 -1.83
C ILE A 42 -5.25 7.33 -2.35
N GLY A 43 -6.20 7.64 -1.45
CA GLY A 43 -7.51 8.15 -1.82
C GLY A 43 -7.43 9.49 -2.55
N LYS A 44 -6.57 10.40 -2.08
CA LYS A 44 -6.33 11.71 -2.71
C LYS A 44 -5.75 11.58 -4.12
N ASN A 45 -4.75 10.71 -4.32
CA ASN A 45 -4.14 10.45 -5.61
C ASN A 45 -5.12 9.83 -6.61
N ARG A 46 -6.14 9.12 -6.12
CA ARG A 46 -7.20 8.50 -6.95
C ARG A 46 -8.48 9.34 -7.07
N GLY A 47 -8.52 10.52 -6.46
CA GLY A 47 -9.70 11.37 -6.49
C GLY A 47 -10.89 10.82 -5.70
N MET A 48 -10.65 9.91 -4.74
CA MET A 48 -11.67 9.39 -3.83
C MET A 48 -11.95 10.45 -2.75
N ARG A 49 -12.87 11.36 -3.05
CA ARG A 49 -13.28 12.42 -2.13
C ARG A 49 -14.77 12.29 -1.83
N ILE A 50 -15.13 12.57 -0.59
CA ILE A 50 -16.53 12.70 -0.17
C ILE A 50 -16.99 14.15 -0.32
N SER A 51 -18.30 14.36 -0.28
CA SER A 51 -18.90 15.70 -0.19
C SER A 51 -18.36 16.41 1.04
N GLY A 52 -17.80 17.61 0.84
CA GLY A 52 -17.14 18.39 1.89
C GLY A 52 -15.63 18.54 1.69
N GLY A 53 -15.02 17.83 0.74
CA GLY A 53 -13.60 17.97 0.40
C GLY A 53 -12.67 17.04 1.17
N GLU A 54 -13.22 16.21 2.06
CA GLU A 54 -12.49 15.16 2.77
C GLU A 54 -12.25 13.93 1.87
N VAL A 55 -11.21 13.17 2.18
CA VAL A 55 -10.86 11.94 1.45
C VAL A 55 -11.70 10.79 1.97
N ASP A 56 -12.22 9.97 1.05
CA ASP A 56 -12.98 8.77 1.39
C ASP A 56 -12.03 7.63 1.78
N LEU A 57 -11.70 7.54 3.07
CA LEU A 57 -10.80 6.51 3.61
C LEU A 57 -11.40 5.10 3.48
N GLU A 58 -12.72 4.97 3.63
CA GLU A 58 -13.41 3.70 3.51
C GLU A 58 -13.31 3.15 2.08
N ARG A 59 -13.63 3.97 1.07
CA ARG A 59 -13.47 3.58 -0.35
C ARG A 59 -12.02 3.33 -0.72
N ALA A 60 -11.08 4.11 -0.17
CA ALA A 60 -9.66 3.87 -0.37
C ALA A 60 -9.27 2.49 0.18
N ALA A 61 -9.68 2.16 1.41
CA ALA A 61 -9.40 0.89 2.07
C ALA A 61 -9.98 -0.30 1.30
N ILE A 62 -11.25 -0.21 0.90
CA ILE A 62 -11.91 -1.25 0.09
C ILE A 62 -11.13 -1.44 -1.21
N THR A 63 -10.79 -0.36 -1.93
CA THR A 63 -10.07 -0.45 -3.19
C THR A 63 -8.69 -1.09 -3.03
N VAL A 64 -7.94 -0.74 -1.99
CA VAL A 64 -6.62 -1.33 -1.70
C VAL A 64 -6.74 -2.83 -1.49
N VAL A 65 -7.71 -3.26 -0.66
CA VAL A 65 -7.94 -4.68 -0.39
C VAL A 65 -8.42 -5.42 -1.64
N ASP A 66 -9.30 -4.83 -2.44
CA ASP A 66 -9.77 -5.40 -3.71
C ASP A 66 -8.63 -5.56 -4.73
N GLU A 67 -7.78 -4.55 -4.87
CA GLU A 67 -6.62 -4.63 -5.77
C GLU A 67 -5.60 -5.67 -5.32
N PHE A 68 -5.40 -5.79 -4.00
CA PHE A 68 -4.55 -6.83 -3.43
C PHE A 68 -5.12 -8.23 -3.72
N ARG A 69 -6.41 -8.46 -3.45
CA ARG A 69 -7.10 -9.73 -3.72
C ARG A 69 -7.15 -10.08 -5.20
N ALA A 70 -7.26 -9.07 -6.07
CA ALA A 70 -7.25 -9.24 -7.51
C ALA A 70 -5.83 -9.38 -8.11
N SER A 71 -4.78 -9.48 -7.28
CA SER A 71 -3.37 -9.51 -7.69
C SER A 71 -2.96 -8.34 -8.61
N LYS A 72 -3.68 -7.21 -8.54
CA LYS A 72 -3.43 -6.02 -9.38
C LYS A 72 -2.23 -5.21 -8.90
N LEU A 73 -1.80 -5.45 -7.66
CA LEU A 73 -0.53 -4.94 -7.11
C LEU A 73 0.70 -5.70 -7.64
N GLY A 74 0.50 -6.71 -8.49
CA GLY A 74 1.51 -7.61 -9.01
C GLY A 74 1.54 -8.94 -8.25
N SER A 75 2.46 -9.82 -8.63
CA SER A 75 2.75 -11.07 -7.92
C SER A 75 3.44 -10.77 -6.57
N LEU A 76 2.68 -10.27 -5.60
CA LEU A 76 3.14 -10.07 -4.23
C LEU A 76 3.13 -11.42 -3.52
N SER A 77 4.31 -11.98 -3.25
CA SER A 77 4.44 -13.07 -2.27
C SER A 77 4.59 -12.44 -0.89
N LEU A 78 3.55 -12.60 -0.06
CA LEU A 78 3.61 -12.23 1.37
C LEU A 78 4.37 -13.29 2.19
N GLU A 79 4.48 -14.50 1.67
CA GLU A 79 5.35 -15.54 2.22
C GLU A 79 6.67 -15.53 1.44
N ARG A 80 7.77 -15.19 2.11
CA ARG A 80 9.10 -15.53 1.61
C ARG A 80 9.43 -16.93 2.14
N PRO A 81 9.97 -17.87 1.34
CA PRO A 81 10.79 -18.91 1.94
C PRO A 81 11.86 -18.20 2.76
N ALA A 82 12.11 -18.66 4.00
CA ALA A 82 13.11 -18.06 4.88
C ALA A 82 14.33 -17.68 4.04
N GLN A 83 14.64 -16.37 3.95
CA GLN A 83 15.80 -15.92 3.20
C GLN A 83 17.03 -16.52 3.88
N SER A 84 17.50 -17.66 3.37
CA SER A 84 18.94 -17.83 3.19
C SER A 84 19.35 -16.61 2.38
N GLU A 85 20.14 -15.75 3.02
CA GLU A 85 20.78 -14.60 2.38
C GLU A 85 21.32 -15.06 1.02
N PRO A 86 21.05 -14.36 -0.09
CA PRO A 86 21.92 -14.55 -1.24
C PRO A 86 23.28 -14.05 -0.78
N GLU A 87 24.19 -15.00 -0.51
CA GLU A 87 25.63 -14.77 -0.45
C GLU A 87 25.99 -13.93 -1.67
N ALA A 88 26.18 -12.63 -1.43
CA ALA A 88 26.78 -11.72 -2.36
C ALA A 88 28.26 -11.63 -1.97
N GLU A 89 29.06 -12.60 -2.42
CA GLU A 89 30.53 -12.59 -2.49
C GLU A 89 30.94 -13.94 -3.12
N ALA A 90 31.80 -14.08 -4.14
CA ALA A 90 32.74 -13.20 -4.81
C ALA A 90 32.97 -13.67 -6.26
#